data_AF-A0A936NPG2-F1
#
_entry.id   AF-A0A936NPG2-F1
#
_cell.length_a   1.000
_cell.length_b   1.000
_cell.length_c   1.000
_cell.angle_alpha   90.00
_cell.angle_beta   90.00
_cell.angle_gamma   90.00
#
_symmetry.space_group_name_H-M   'P 1'
#
loop_
_entity.id
_entity.type
_entity.pdbx_description
1 polymer ?
#
loop_
_entity_poly.entity_id
_entity_poly.type
_entity_poly.pdbx_seq_one_letter_code
_entity_poly.pdbx_strand_id
1 'polypeptide(L)' 'MLNLQATVLLVDDLGAMIEANRLNITTIPTFAILERAAASKLIDLSQIVEAFRKTSFRLPPEEEIDAILKRNSYRV' A
#
# COMPACT_ATOMS: atom_id res chain seq x y z
N MET A 1 22.89 -17.13 -11.65
CA MET A 1 21.85 -16.83 -10.65
C MET A 1 21.99 -15.37 -10.26
N LEU A 2 20.97 -14.54 -10.49
CA LEU A 2 20.96 -13.18 -9.96
C LEU A 2 20.75 -13.26 -8.45
N ASN A 3 21.78 -12.90 -7.69
CA ASN A 3 21.70 -12.78 -6.24
C ASN A 3 21.11 -11.40 -5.93
N LEU A 4 19.78 -11.29 -6.02
CA LEU A 4 19.04 -10.08 -5.71
C LEU A 4 18.90 -9.95 -4.19
N GLN A 5 19.86 -9.27 -3.57
CA GLN A 5 19.75 -8.88 -2.17
C GLN A 5 18.85 -7.63 -2.08
N ALA A 6 17.53 -7.84 -2.17
CA ALA A 6 16.56 -6.76 -2.04
C ALA A 6 16.44 -6.34 -0.57
N THR A 7 16.72 -5.07 -0.27
CA THR A 7 16.52 -4.50 1.07
C THR A 7 15.04 -4.25 1.37
N VAL A 8 14.23 -4.06 0.32
CA VAL A 8 12.79 -3.74 0.42
C VAL A 8 12.04 -4.40 -0.74
N LEU A 9 10.86 -4.93 -0.45
CA LEU A 9 9.97 -5.55 -1.42
C LEU A 9 8.62 -4.81 -1.46
N LEU A 10 8.22 -4.33 -2.65
CA LEU A 10 6.88 -3.80 -2.89
C LEU A 10 5.97 -4.98 -3.29
N VAL A 11 5.15 -5.43 -2.35
CA VAL A 11 4.26 -6.58 -2.54
C VAL A 11 2.95 -6.34 -1.80
N ASP A 12 1.85 -6.55 -2.51
CA ASP A 12 0.48 -6.48 -1.97
C ASP A 12 -0.18 -7.86 -1.84
N ASP A 13 0.52 -8.92 -2.22
CA ASP A 13 0.08 -10.29 -2.02
C ASP A 13 0.34 -10.71 -0.57
N LEU A 14 -0.72 -11.08 0.16
CA LEU A 14 -0.65 -11.43 1.58
C LEU A 14 0.29 -12.62 1.82
N GLY A 15 0.30 -13.63 0.94
CA GLY A 15 1.16 -14.80 1.07
C GLY A 15 2.63 -14.43 0.93
N ALA A 16 2.97 -13.61 -0.07
CA ALA A 16 4.30 -13.10 -0.28
C ALA A 16 4.74 -12.11 0.81
N MET A 17 3.82 -11.32 1.39
CA MET A 17 4.14 -10.47 2.56
C MET A 17 4.49 -11.32 3.79
N ILE A 18 3.74 -12.39 4.06
CA ILE A 18 4.01 -13.31 5.16
C ILE A 18 5.39 -13.96 4.97
N GLU A 19 5.69 -14.44 3.77
CA GLU A 19 6.98 -15.08 3.47
C GLU A 19 8.15 -14.09 3.52
N ALA A 20 7.97 -12.88 3.02
CA ALA A 20 8.97 -11.81 3.12
C ALA A 20 9.28 -11.48 4.59
N ASN A 21 8.25 -11.36 5.44
CA ASN A 21 8.43 -11.16 6.88
C ASN A 21 9.18 -12.33 7.52
N ARG A 22 8.87 -13.58 7.15
CA ARG A 22 9.58 -14.78 7.62
C ARG A 22 11.08 -14.74 7.28
N LEU A 23 11.42 -14.13 6.14
CA LEU A 23 12.78 -13.96 5.64
C LEU A 23 13.47 -12.67 6.13
N ASN A 24 12.86 -11.90 7.04
CA ASN A 24 13.32 -10.57 7.49
C ASN A 24 13.48 -9.56 6.34
N ILE A 25 12.69 -9.71 5.27
CA ILE A 25 12.63 -8.77 4.17
C ILE A 25 11.57 -7.72 4.51
N THR A 26 11.95 -6.45 4.50
CA THR A 26 11.00 -5.35 4.73
C THR A 26 10.04 -5.27 3.55
N THR A 27 8.74 -5.31 3.81
CA THR A 27 7.72 -5.07 2.79
C THR A 27 7.17 -3.65 2.91
N ILE A 28 6.94 -3.02 1.76
CA ILE A 28 6.17 -1.77 1.68
C ILE A 28 4.90 -2.11 0.90
N PRO A 29 3.71 -1.99 1.51
CA PRO A 29 2.46 -2.16 0.78
C PRO A 29 2.18 -0.93 -0.09
N THR A 30 1.55 -1.13 -1.24
CA THR A 30 1.18 -0.06 -2.18
C THR A 30 0.35 1.02 -1.50
N PHE A 31 -0.58 0.66 -0.61
CA PHE A 31 -1.38 1.63 0.13
C PHE A 31 -0.55 2.57 1.02
N ALA A 32 0.58 2.11 1.56
CA ALA A 32 1.48 2.98 2.31
C ALA A 32 2.18 4.01 1.41
N ILE A 33 2.51 3.62 0.17
CA ILE A 33 3.06 4.56 -0.84
C ILE A 33 2.00 5.59 -1.22
N LEU A 34 0.76 5.14 -1.48
CA LEU A 34 -0.34 6.03 -1.84
C LEU A 34 -0.65 7.03 -0.72
N GLU A 35 -0.67 6.60 0.54
CA GLU A 35 -0.87 7.51 1.69
C GLU A 35 0.23 8.58 1.76
N ARG A 36 1.49 8.21 1.50
CA ARG A 36 2.62 9.16 1.47
C ARG A 36 2.56 10.12 0.29
N ALA A 37 2.17 9.65 -0.89
CA ALA A 37 1.99 10.47 -2.08
C ALA A 37 0.86 11.49 -1.88
N ALA A 38 -0.25 11.07 -1.27
CA ALA A 38 -1.38 11.94 -0.93
C ALA A 38 -0.98 13.00 0.12
N ALA A 39 -0.25 12.61 1.17
CA ALA A 39 0.29 13.55 2.15
C ALA A 39 1.26 14.57 1.53
N SER A 40 1.88 14.23 0.39
CA SER A 40 2.75 15.13 -0.38
C SER A 40 2.00 15.93 -1.45
N LYS A 41 0.65 15.88 -1.46
CA LYS A 41 -0.24 16.56 -2.42
C LYS A 41 0.01 16.17 -3.89
N LEU A 42 0.56 14.98 -4.13
CA LEU A 42 0.84 14.48 -5.49
C LEU A 42 -0.37 13.78 -6.13
N ILE A 43 -1.26 13.24 -5.30
CA ILE A 43 -2.46 12.51 -5.73
C ILE A 43 -3.64 12.82 -4.81
N ASP A 44 -4.86 12.61 -5.32
CA ASP A 44 -6.08 12.54 -4.51
C ASP A 44 -6.31 11.08 -4.09
N LEU A 45 -6.10 10.78 -2.81
CA LEU A 45 -6.21 9.41 -2.30
C LEU A 45 -7.61 8.82 -2.47
N SER A 46 -8.65 9.63 -2.30
CA SER A 46 -10.04 9.18 -2.42
C SER A 46 -10.35 8.75 -3.86
N GLN A 47 -9.92 9.56 -4.83
CA GLN A 47 -10.10 9.21 -6.25
C GLN A 47 -9.33 7.95 -6.65
N ILE A 48 -8.12 7.78 -6.12
CA ILE A 48 -7.32 6.58 -6.38
C ILE A 48 -7.98 5.34 -5.77
N VAL A 49 -8.46 5.40 -4.52
CA VAL A 49 -9.20 4.28 -3.91
C VAL A 49 -10.41 3.89 -4.78
N GLU A 50 -11.20 4.86 -5.23
CA GLU A 50 -12.35 4.60 -6.12
C GLU A 50 -11.94 4.00 -7.48
N ALA A 51 -10.76 4.35 -8.00
CA ALA A 51 -10.22 3.71 -9.19
C ALA A 51 -9.83 2.25 -8.91
N PHE A 52 -9.16 1.97 -7.78
CA PHE A 52 -8.78 0.61 -7.39
C PHE A 52 -9.98 -0.30 -7.14
N ARG A 53 -11.09 0.21 -6.57
CA ARG A 53 -12.35 -0.55 -6.41
C ARG A 53 -12.91 -1.11 -7.72
N LYS A 54 -12.55 -0.49 -8.84
CA LYS A 54 -13.00 -0.90 -10.19
C LYS A 54 -12.06 -1.92 -10.84
N THR A 55 -11.01 -2.35 -10.15
CA THR A 55 -10.03 -3.31 -10.63
C THR A 55 -10.14 -4.64 -9.89
N SER A 56 -9.38 -5.65 -10.30
CA SER A 56 -9.22 -6.91 -9.56
C SER A 56 -8.20 -6.82 -8.42
N PHE A 57 -7.62 -5.65 -8.18
CA PHE A 57 -6.65 -5.46 -7.11
C PHE A 57 -7.31 -5.66 -5.75
N ARG A 58 -6.65 -6.42 -4.87
CA ARG A 58 -7.17 -6.69 -3.54
C ARG A 58 -6.86 -5.51 -2.63
N LEU A 59 -7.91 -4.76 -2.32
CA LEU A 59 -7.85 -3.68 -1.35
C LEU A 59 -7.79 -4.23 0.09
N PRO A 60 -7.24 -3.44 1.06
CA PRO A 60 -7.42 -3.70 2.48
C PRO A 60 -8.91 -3.75 2.86
N PRO A 61 -9.26 -4.27 4.04
CA PRO A 61 -10.63 -4.19 4.57
C PRO A 61 -11.17 -2.75 4.54
N GLU A 62 -12.46 -2.58 4.27
CA GLU A 62 -13.10 -1.26 4.13
C GLU A 62 -12.89 -0.37 5.36
N GLU A 63 -12.93 -0.95 6.56
CA GLU A 63 -12.68 -0.24 7.82
C GLU A 63 -11.29 0.40 7.87
N GLU A 64 -10.28 -0.28 7.30
CA GLU A 64 -8.92 0.24 7.20
C GLU A 64 -8.81 1.34 6.15
N ILE A 65 -9.50 1.18 5.01
CA ILE A 65 -9.57 2.20 3.95
C ILE A 65 -10.19 3.48 4.51
N ASP A 66 -11.33 3.38 5.21
CA ASP A 66 -12.01 4.52 5.83
C ASP A 66 -11.11 5.23 6.84
N ALA A 67 -10.38 4.47 7.67
CA ALA A 67 -9.42 5.03 8.61
C ALA A 67 -8.28 5.77 7.90
N ILE A 68 -7.77 5.23 6.78
CA ILE A 68 -6.74 5.87 5.96
C ILE A 68 -7.25 7.17 5.33
N LEU A 69 -8.41 7.14 4.68
CA LEU A 69 -9.01 8.31 4.04
C LEU A 69 -9.32 9.41 5.06
N LYS A 70 -9.84 9.04 6.23
CA LYS A 70 -10.09 9.97 7.33
C LYS A 70 -8.79 10.59 7.86
N ARG A 71 -7.72 9.82 8.04
CA ARG A 71 -6.42 10.39 8.43
C ARG A 71 -5.88 11.33 7.35
N ASN A 72 -6.05 10.99 6.07
CA ASN A 72 -5.60 11.81 4.97
C ASN A 72 -6.33 13.16 4.90
N SER A 73 -7.64 13.20 5.16
CA SER A 73 -8.41 14.46 5.15
C SER A 73 -7.98 15.45 6.23
N TYR A 74 -7.41 14.99 7.34
CA TYR A 74 -6.81 15.85 8.37
C TYR A 74 -5.40 16.37 8.05
N ARG A 75 -4.76 15.87 6.98
CA ARG A 75 -3.40 16.25 6.58
C ARG A 75 -3.34 17.27 5.43
N VAL A 76 -4.48 17.56 4.80
CA VAL A 76 -4.59 18.47 3.64
C VAL A 76 -4.56 19.94 4.06
#